data_AF-A0A2W4M4V6-F1
#
_entry.id   AF-A0A2W4M4V6-F1
#
_cell.length_a   1.000
_cell.length_b   1.000
_cell.length_c   1.000
_cell.angle_alpha   90.00
_cell.angle_beta   90.00
_cell.angle_gamma   90.00
#
_symmetry.space_group_name_H-M   'P 1'
#
loop_
_entity.id
_entity.type
_entity.pdbx_description
1 polymer ?
#
loop_
_entity_poly.entity_id
_entity_poly.type
_entity_poly.pdbx_seq_one_letter_code
_entity_poly.pdbx_strand_id
1 'polypeptide(L)'
;GALQAAGPEGHAIPVSSGWRWVDEQNRLLTEAIEKHGSVEEATRWVFPPERSMHVRGLAIDVGDGPSADWLLVHGHRFGICHTLSWEWWHFEWRQSWQDAASCPPEARTPEEAPPPDAGW
;
A
#
# COMPACT_ATOMS: atom_id res chain seq x y z
N GLY A 1 16.00 -8.03 -4.37
CA GLY A 1 14.72 -7.33 -4.08
C GLY A 1 14.91 -5.82 -4.11
N ALA A 2 13.84 -5.03 -4.00
CA ALA A 2 13.87 -3.58 -4.16
C ALA A 2 14.99 -2.87 -3.36
N LEU A 3 15.13 -3.18 -2.06
CA LEU A 3 16.17 -2.60 -1.20
C LEU A 3 17.61 -2.81 -1.71
N GLN A 4 17.90 -3.99 -2.27
CA GLN A 4 19.23 -4.29 -2.81
C GLN A 4 19.51 -3.53 -4.11
N ALA A 5 18.48 -3.21 -4.89
CA ALA A 5 18.61 -2.44 -6.11
C ALA A 5 18.71 -0.93 -5.82
N ALA A 6 17.98 -0.44 -4.81
CA ALA A 6 17.96 0.97 -4.42
C ALA A 6 19.26 1.42 -3.71
N GLY A 7 19.86 0.55 -2.89
CA GLY A 7 21.03 0.88 -2.07
C GLY A 7 22.23 1.45 -2.85
N PRO A 8 22.67 0.84 -3.96
CA PRO A 8 23.76 1.37 -4.79
C PRO A 8 23.48 2.75 -5.42
N GLU A 9 22.22 3.13 -5.54
CA GLU A 9 21.78 4.44 -6.05
C GLU A 9 21.65 5.49 -4.92
N GLY A 10 21.99 5.12 -3.67
CA GLY A 10 21.89 6.00 -2.51
C GLY A 10 20.49 6.09 -1.90
N HIS A 11 19.56 5.24 -2.35
CA HIS A 11 18.19 5.21 -1.84
C HIS A 11 18.05 4.17 -0.72
N ALA A 12 17.97 4.65 0.53
CA ALA A 12 17.38 3.87 1.61
C ALA A 12 15.86 4.00 1.51
N ILE A 13 15.12 2.89 1.60
CA ILE A 13 13.66 2.88 1.60
C ILE A 13 13.19 2.57 3.03
N PRO A 14 13.02 3.58 3.90
CA PRO A 14 12.48 3.36 5.23
C PRO A 14 11.01 2.95 5.13
N VAL A 15 10.66 1.89 5.84
CA VAL A 15 9.27 1.42 5.97
C VAL A 15 8.75 1.91 7.32
N SER A 16 7.71 2.76 7.30
CA SER A 16 7.07 3.30 8.50
C SER A 16 6.03 2.33 9.05
N SER A 17 5.39 1.56 8.18
CA SER A 17 4.38 0.56 8.53
C SER A 17 4.39 -0.60 7.53
N GLY A 18 4.24 -1.82 8.03
CA GLY A 18 4.27 -3.05 7.23
C GLY A 18 3.11 -3.95 7.64
N TRP A 19 3.37 -5.21 7.96
CA TRP A 19 2.30 -6.09 8.43
C TRP A 19 1.60 -5.56 9.69
N ARG A 20 0.27 -5.73 9.76
CA ARG A 20 -0.58 -5.23 10.84
C ARG A 20 -1.52 -6.31 11.39
N TRP A 21 -1.74 -6.32 12.70
CA TRP A 21 -2.75 -7.19 13.32
C TRP A 21 -4.17 -6.75 12.98
N VAL A 22 -5.12 -7.70 12.98
CA VAL A 22 -6.55 -7.42 12.77
C VAL A 22 -7.09 -6.45 13.83
N ASP A 23 -6.76 -6.65 15.10
CA ASP A 23 -7.24 -5.79 16.20
C ASP A 23 -6.69 -4.37 16.10
N GLU A 24 -5.45 -4.22 15.64
CA GLU A 24 -4.86 -2.90 15.39
C GLU A 24 -5.56 -2.20 14.23
N GLN A 25 -5.84 -2.92 13.14
CA GLN A 25 -6.60 -2.38 12.01
C GLN A 25 -8.02 -1.96 12.42
N ASN A 26 -8.70 -2.77 13.24
CA ASN A 26 -10.02 -2.44 13.79
C ASN A 26 -9.98 -1.16 14.61
N ARG A 27 -8.97 -1.01 15.49
CA ARG A 27 -8.80 0.21 16.28
C ARG A 27 -8.62 1.45 15.39
N LEU A 28 -7.76 1.38 14.37
CA LEU A 28 -7.56 2.47 13.42
C LEU A 28 -8.84 2.83 12.66
N LEU A 29 -9.63 1.83 12.26
CA LEU A 29 -10.90 2.07 11.58
C LEU A 29 -11.91 2.75 12.52
N THR A 30 -12.01 2.31 13.77
CA THR A 30 -12.85 2.97 14.77
C THR A 30 -12.44 4.44 14.97
N GLU A 31 -11.15 4.71 15.15
CA GLU A 31 -10.62 6.08 15.28
C GLU A 31 -10.91 6.94 14.03
N ALA A 32 -10.82 6.36 12.84
CA ALA A 32 -11.14 7.04 11.60
C ALA A 32 -12.65 7.34 11.48
N ILE A 33 -13.52 6.41 11.87
CA ILE A 33 -14.98 6.62 11.89
C ILE A 33 -15.34 7.75 12.85
N GLU A 34 -14.77 7.76 14.05
CA GLU A 34 -14.99 8.84 15.03
C GLU A 34 -14.55 10.20 14.48
N LYS A 35 -13.43 10.24 13.75
CA LYS A 35 -12.88 11.46 13.15
C LYS A 35 -13.66 11.96 11.93
N HIS A 36 -14.14 11.04 11.09
CA HIS A 36 -14.71 11.36 9.78
C HIS A 36 -16.25 11.26 9.73
N GLY A 37 -16.88 10.72 10.77
CA GLY A 37 -18.33 10.75 10.98
C GLY A 37 -19.11 9.60 10.35
N SER A 38 -18.52 8.83 9.44
CA SER A 38 -19.13 7.62 8.88
C SER A 38 -18.08 6.60 8.44
N VAL A 39 -18.52 5.37 8.19
CA VAL A 39 -17.67 4.32 7.63
C VAL A 39 -17.22 4.69 6.22
N GLU A 40 -18.13 5.25 5.41
CA GLU A 40 -17.87 5.63 4.02
C GLU A 40 -16.79 6.70 3.89
N GLU A 41 -16.76 7.70 4.78
CA GLU A 41 -15.72 8.72 4.77
C GLU A 41 -14.41 8.19 5.38
N ALA A 42 -14.49 7.30 6.37
CA ALA A 42 -13.32 6.69 7.02
C ALA A 42 -12.56 5.73 6.09
N THR A 43 -13.25 4.97 5.23
CA THR A 43 -12.62 3.99 4.32
C THR A 43 -11.77 4.62 3.23
N ARG A 44 -11.83 5.95 3.07
CA ARG A 44 -10.84 6.67 2.28
C ARG A 44 -9.45 6.67 2.91
N TRP A 45 -9.33 6.50 4.22
CA TRP A 45 -8.05 6.57 4.93
C TRP A 45 -7.69 5.24 5.62
N VAL A 46 -8.70 4.46 6.02
CA VAL A 46 -8.49 3.21 6.74
C VAL A 46 -9.46 2.15 6.25
N PHE A 47 -8.95 1.16 5.52
CA PHE A 47 -9.76 0.02 5.11
C PHE A 47 -10.14 -0.90 6.30
N PRO A 48 -11.27 -1.61 6.22
CA PRO A 48 -11.60 -2.66 7.18
C PRO A 48 -10.59 -3.83 7.10
N PRO A 49 -10.44 -4.63 8.17
CA PRO A 49 -9.45 -5.71 8.23
C PRO A 49 -9.49 -6.68 7.06
N GLU A 50 -10.68 -7.00 6.56
CA GLU A 50 -10.86 -7.95 5.46
C GLU A 50 -10.26 -7.43 4.14
N ARG A 51 -10.22 -6.09 3.98
CA ARG A 51 -9.69 -5.38 2.82
C ARG A 51 -8.27 -4.82 3.00
N SER A 52 -7.76 -4.73 4.22
CA SER A 52 -6.44 -4.15 4.49
C SER A 52 -5.30 -5.05 3.99
N MET A 53 -4.48 -4.54 3.08
CA MET A 53 -3.33 -5.26 2.55
C MET A 53 -2.17 -5.35 3.56
N HIS A 54 -2.13 -4.46 4.55
CA HIS A 54 -1.23 -4.61 5.71
C HIS A 54 -1.58 -5.84 6.55
N VAL A 55 -2.88 -6.12 6.75
CA VAL A 55 -3.33 -7.34 7.46
C VAL A 55 -2.93 -8.61 6.70
N ARG A 56 -2.93 -8.54 5.35
CA ARG A 56 -2.46 -9.62 4.47
C ARG A 56 -0.94 -9.76 4.42
N GLY A 57 -0.19 -8.80 4.95
CA GLY A 57 1.28 -8.76 4.85
C GLY A 57 1.77 -8.43 3.43
N LEU A 58 0.91 -7.81 2.63
CA LEU A 58 1.17 -7.49 1.23
C LEU A 58 1.26 -5.98 0.97
N ALA A 59 1.37 -5.16 2.01
CA ALA A 59 1.56 -3.73 1.86
C ALA A 59 2.65 -3.18 2.77
N ILE A 60 3.24 -2.09 2.31
CA ILE A 60 4.16 -1.25 3.05
C ILE A 60 3.73 0.21 2.92
N ASP A 61 3.94 0.97 3.98
CA ASP A 61 3.95 2.42 3.95
C ASP A 61 5.41 2.86 4.02
N VAL A 62 5.88 3.66 3.06
CA VAL A 62 7.22 4.23 3.08
C VAL A 62 7.27 5.52 3.90
N GLY A 63 8.42 5.80 4.50
CA GLY A 63 8.60 6.91 5.43
C GLY A 63 8.86 8.27 4.78
N ASP A 64 9.23 8.31 3.49
CA ASP A 64 9.59 9.54 2.81
C ASP A 64 9.28 9.55 1.31
N GLY A 65 9.13 10.76 0.77
CA GLY A 65 8.81 11.00 -0.65
C GLY A 65 9.86 10.45 -1.62
N PRO A 66 11.18 10.66 -1.42
CA PRO A 66 12.20 10.10 -2.31
C PRO A 66 12.14 8.57 -2.47
N SER A 67 11.74 7.85 -1.43
CA SER A 67 11.52 6.41 -1.48
C SER A 67 10.28 6.04 -2.29
N ALA A 68 9.19 6.80 -2.13
CA ALA A 68 8.00 6.64 -2.94
C ALA A 68 8.30 6.91 -4.43
N ASP A 69 9.02 7.99 -4.74
CA ASP A 69 9.44 8.34 -6.10
C ASP A 69 10.27 7.21 -6.73
N TRP A 70 11.21 6.64 -5.99
CA TRP A 70 12.00 5.51 -6.48
C TRP A 70 11.12 4.28 -6.76
N LEU A 71 10.17 3.95 -5.88
CA LEU A 71 9.24 2.85 -6.08
C LEU A 71 8.25 3.10 -7.22
N LEU A 72 7.83 4.34 -7.48
CA LEU A 72 6.99 4.67 -8.63
C LEU A 72 7.69 4.35 -9.96
N VAL A 73 9.00 4.56 -10.03
CA VAL A 73 9.78 4.29 -11.25
C VAL A 73 10.20 2.82 -11.34
N HIS A 74 10.55 2.19 -10.21
CA HIS A 74 11.26 0.91 -10.21
C HIS A 74 10.51 -0.25 -9.56
N GLY A 75 9.46 0.04 -8.78
CA GLY A 75 8.74 -0.93 -7.94
C GLY A 75 8.09 -2.06 -8.73
N HIS A 76 7.60 -1.76 -9.94
CA HIS A 76 6.98 -2.74 -10.85
C HIS A 76 7.89 -3.95 -11.13
N ARG A 77 9.21 -3.77 -11.17
CA ARG A 77 10.20 -4.85 -11.36
C ARG A 77 10.21 -5.88 -10.23
N PHE A 78 9.65 -5.51 -9.08
CA PHE A 78 9.57 -6.31 -7.86
C PHE A 78 8.12 -6.58 -7.45
N GLY A 79 7.15 -6.23 -8.31
CA GLY A 79 5.72 -6.34 -8.02
C GLY A 79 5.23 -5.41 -6.93
N ILE A 80 5.99 -4.37 -6.57
CA ILE A 80 5.62 -3.37 -5.56
C ILE A 80 5.04 -2.16 -6.29
N CYS A 81 3.75 -1.89 -6.11
CA CYS A 81 3.02 -0.89 -6.88
C CYS A 81 2.26 0.08 -5.99
N HIS A 82 2.24 1.34 -6.40
CA HIS A 82 1.37 2.35 -5.82
C HIS A 82 -0.05 2.11 -6.34
N THR A 83 -1.00 1.86 -5.43
CA THR A 83 -2.36 1.42 -5.80
C THR A 83 -3.44 2.46 -5.47
N LEU A 84 -3.18 3.40 -4.57
CA LEU A 84 -4.15 4.37 -4.07
C LEU A 84 -3.69 5.80 -4.37
N SER A 85 -4.38 6.53 -5.24
CA SER A 85 -3.88 7.83 -5.73
C SER A 85 -3.80 8.93 -4.67
N TRP A 86 -4.31 8.70 -3.46
CA TRP A 86 -4.36 9.65 -2.36
C TRP A 86 -3.40 9.31 -1.21
N GLU A 87 -2.71 8.16 -1.26
CA GLU A 87 -1.76 7.72 -0.24
C GLU A 87 -0.38 7.51 -0.87
N TRP A 88 0.33 8.62 -1.15
CA TRP A 88 1.64 8.59 -1.81
C TRP A 88 2.66 7.63 -1.14
N TRP A 89 2.46 7.32 0.15
CA TRP A 89 3.31 6.43 0.93
C TRP A 89 2.95 4.95 0.78
N HIS A 90 1.76 4.59 0.29
CA HIS A 90 1.22 3.23 0.35
C HIS A 90 1.54 2.43 -0.92
N PHE A 91 2.17 1.27 -0.73
CA PHE A 91 2.50 0.36 -1.82
C PHE A 91 2.08 -1.07 -1.49
N GLU A 92 1.47 -1.74 -2.47
CA GLU A 92 1.07 -3.14 -2.38
C GLU A 92 2.02 -4.04 -3.17
N TRP A 93 2.11 -5.31 -2.79
CA TRP A 93 2.85 -6.34 -3.51
C TRP A 93 1.94 -7.42 -4.08
N ARG A 94 2.15 -7.80 -5.34
CA ARG A 94 1.61 -9.03 -5.95
C ARG A 94 2.62 -9.66 -6.89
N GLN A 95 2.68 -11.00 -6.90
CA GLN A 95 3.55 -11.75 -7.82
C GLN A 95 3.20 -11.48 -9.29
N SER A 96 1.90 -11.41 -9.61
CA SER A 96 1.42 -11.15 -10.98
C SER A 96 1.91 -9.81 -11.55
N TRP A 97 2.06 -8.77 -10.72
CA TRP A 97 2.63 -7.48 -11.15
C TRP A 97 4.14 -7.55 -11.40
N GLN A 98 4.85 -8.36 -10.61
CA GLN A 98 6.26 -8.64 -10.84
C GLN A 98 6.46 -9.41 -12.16
N ASP A 99 5.66 -10.44 -12.39
CA ASP A 99 5.73 -11.28 -13.60
C ASP A 99 5.42 -10.47 -14.86
N ALA A 100 4.43 -9.58 -14.77
CA ALA A 100 4.08 -8.66 -15.85
C ALA A 100 5.04 -7.47 -15.97
N ALA A 101 5.94 -7.29 -15.00
CA ALA A 101 6.77 -6.10 -14.82
C ALA A 101 5.96 -4.80 -15.03
N SER A 102 4.75 -4.73 -14.48
CA SER A 102 3.85 -3.58 -14.65
C SER A 102 2.90 -3.44 -13.47
N CYS A 103 2.53 -2.19 -13.17
CA CYS A 103 1.57 -1.86 -12.13
C CYS A 103 0.17 -1.63 -12.71
N PRO A 104 -0.89 -1.93 -11.94
CA PRO A 104 -2.24 -1.53 -12.31
C PRO A 104 -2.37 0.00 -12.29
N PRO A 105 -3.41 0.57 -12.92
CA PRO A 105 -3.80 1.96 -12.68
C PRO A 105 -4.10 2.17 -11.20
N GLU A 106 -3.76 3.35 -10.69
CA GLU A 106 -4.13 3.76 -9.34
C GLU A 106 -5.64 3.91 -9.20
N ALA A 107 -6.20 3.40 -8.11
CA ALA A 107 -7.55 3.67 -7.69
C ALA A 107 -7.72 5.15 -7.32
N ARG A 108 -8.87 5.72 -7.67
CA ARG A 108 -9.27 7.10 -7.34
C ARG A 108 -10.34 7.15 -6.25
N THR A 109 -11.00 6.01 -6.01
CA THR A 109 -11.93 5.83 -4.89
C THR A 109 -11.63 4.53 -4.13
N PRO A 110 -12.09 4.40 -2.88
CA PRO A 110 -11.95 3.17 -2.10
C PRO A 110 -12.55 1.92 -2.76
N GLU A 111 -13.56 2.07 -3.61
CA GLU A 111 -14.22 0.97 -4.33
C GLU A 111 -13.37 0.44 -5.49
N GLU A 112 -12.55 1.31 -6.10
CA GLU A 112 -11.66 0.95 -7.21
C GLU A 112 -10.38 0.23 -6.74
N ALA A 113 -10.07 0.29 -5.44
CA ALA A 113 -8.87 -0.32 -4.88
C ALA A 113 -8.81 -1.84 -5.14
N PRO A 114 -7.67 -2.39 -5.59
CA PRO A 114 -7.52 -3.80 -5.89
C PRO A 114 -7.99 -4.69 -4.73
N PRO A 115 -8.88 -5.68 -4.96
CA PRO A 115 -9.36 -6.50 -3.87
C PRO A 115 -8.25 -7.45 -3.39
N PRO A 116 -8.29 -7.93 -2.14
CA PRO A 116 -7.24 -8.78 -1.57
C PRO A 116 -6.98 -10.08 -2.31
N ASP A 117 -7.94 -10.56 -3.10
CA ASP A 117 -7.90 -11.82 -3.86
C ASP A 117 -7.55 -11.65 -5.35
N ALA A 118 -7.36 -10.43 -5.86
CA ALA A 118 -7.00 -10.21 -7.26
C ALA A 118 -5.58 -10.73 -7.59
N GLY A 119 -5.46 -11.80 -8.37
CA GLY A 119 -4.20 -12.15 -9.03
C GLY A 119 -3.09 -12.69 -8.12
N TRP A 120 -3.46 -13.58 -7.19
CA TRP A 120 -2.54 -14.57 -6.61
C TRP A 120 -2.03 -15.55 -7.67
#